data_AF-A0A368DM57-F1
#
_entry.id   AF-A0A368DM57-F1
#
_cell.length_a   1.000
_cell.length_b   1.000
_cell.length_c   1.000
_cell.angle_alpha   90.00
_cell.angle_beta   90.00
_cell.angle_gamma   90.00
#
_symmetry.space_group_name_H-M   'P 1'
#
loop_
_entity.id
_entity.type
_entity.pdbx_description
1 polymer ?
#
loop_
_entity_poly.entity_id
_entity_poly.type
_entity_poly.pdbx_seq_one_letter_code
_entity_poly.pdbx_strand_id
1 'polypeptide(L)'
;MPTLSLNDYAPKNVVEKYKSWLSQNNKWILCADDLHTLPDLVRKQFWERLYVERLMEKTSLFQSWLALTQNNWEAVFFIALSKGFGLKLNGMTFAQMALSIPWNTILKNSNNVENLEALLMGQAGLFNTHSENAYFQKQQKAHAYLKHKYRRNSPAQSVKFFRLRPSNFPTIRLAQLAWLMHQKPRLHSLIHEAKTINDWYTILDTKTTPFWETHFHFDTPSKKRINRLTKPFKQLLLLNTVFPFLFQYYAYIGDRRKESVLDWLRQLPPEKNAYVTKFNQLGCPIEDALESQACIQLKNHYCTPRRCLKCAYGHKLLNL
;
A
#
# COMPACT_ATOMS: atom_id res chain seq x y z
N MET A 1 -7.48 42.01 -15.19
CA MET A 1 -6.24 41.36 -14.71
C MET A 1 -5.15 41.63 -15.73
N PRO A 2 -3.99 42.17 -15.36
CA PRO A 2 -2.84 42.19 -16.26
C PRO A 2 -2.41 40.74 -16.53
N THR A 3 -2.32 40.37 -17.82
CA THR A 3 -1.99 39.02 -18.28
C THR A 3 -0.73 39.10 -19.13
N LEU A 4 0.29 38.33 -18.79
CA LEU A 4 1.52 38.23 -19.57
C LEU A 4 1.25 37.39 -20.84
N SER A 5 1.32 38.00 -22.02
CA SER A 5 1.31 37.28 -23.30
C SER A 5 2.70 36.72 -23.58
N LEU A 6 2.82 35.40 -23.57
CA LEU A 6 4.07 34.70 -23.94
C LEU A 6 4.12 34.32 -25.44
N ASN A 7 3.06 34.61 -26.21
CA ASN A 7 2.93 34.17 -27.59
C ASN A 7 4.07 34.68 -28.50
N ASP A 8 4.55 35.89 -28.23
CA ASP A 8 5.63 36.52 -29.00
C ASP A 8 7.03 36.08 -28.55
N TYR A 9 7.13 35.40 -27.40
CA TYR A 9 8.38 34.95 -26.80
C TYR A 9 8.62 33.44 -26.98
N ALA A 10 7.59 32.66 -27.34
CA ALA A 10 7.71 31.24 -27.61
C ALA A 10 8.02 30.99 -29.09
N PRO A 11 9.14 30.33 -29.44
CA PRO A 11 9.45 30.01 -30.83
C PRO A 11 8.31 29.20 -31.48
N LYS A 12 7.79 29.68 -32.62
CA LYS A 12 6.63 29.04 -33.28
C LYS A 12 6.87 27.57 -33.61
N ASN A 13 8.07 27.23 -34.06
CA ASN A 13 8.50 25.86 -34.36
C ASN A 13 8.41 24.94 -33.12
N VAL A 14 8.77 25.43 -31.94
CA VAL A 14 8.65 24.69 -30.66
C VAL A 14 7.19 24.43 -30.32
N VAL A 15 6.35 25.46 -30.46
CA VAL A 15 4.90 25.36 -30.21
C VAL A 15 4.23 24.36 -31.16
N GLU A 16 4.55 24.43 -32.45
CA GLU A 16 4.03 23.52 -33.47
C GLU A 16 4.48 22.08 -33.24
N LYS A 17 5.78 21.86 -32.94
CA LYS A 17 6.32 20.55 -32.58
C LYS A 17 5.59 19.96 -31.38
N TYR A 18 5.36 20.76 -30.34
CA TYR A 18 4.65 20.29 -29.14
C TYR A 18 3.16 20.02 -29.41
N LYS A 19 2.49 20.85 -30.23
CA LYS A 19 1.10 20.60 -30.66
C LYS A 19 0.98 19.29 -31.43
N SER A 20 1.89 19.05 -32.39
CA SER A 20 1.97 17.79 -33.14
C SER A 20 2.23 16.59 -32.21
N TRP A 21 3.11 16.76 -31.23
CA TRP A 21 3.36 15.73 -30.22
C TRP A 21 2.09 15.37 -29.44
N LEU A 22 1.31 16.37 -29.02
CA LEU A 22 0.08 16.18 -28.25
C LEU A 22 -1.09 15.66 -29.09
N SER A 23 -1.11 15.82 -30.41
CA SER A 23 -2.21 15.36 -31.26
C SER A 23 -2.21 13.84 -31.50
N GLN A 24 -1.18 13.12 -31.06
CA GLN A 24 -1.11 11.67 -31.18
C GLN A 24 -2.17 10.99 -30.29
N ASN A 25 -3.15 10.32 -30.90
CA ASN A 25 -4.29 9.73 -30.18
C ASN A 25 -4.33 8.19 -30.16
N ASN A 26 -3.49 7.52 -30.95
CA ASN A 26 -3.50 6.05 -31.10
C ASN A 26 -2.42 5.33 -30.28
N LYS A 27 -1.74 6.04 -29.37
CA LYS A 27 -0.62 5.48 -28.59
C LYS A 27 -0.97 5.37 -27.11
N TRP A 28 -0.45 4.33 -26.47
CA TRP A 28 -0.64 4.10 -25.02
C TRP A 28 0.02 5.20 -24.16
N ILE A 29 1.18 5.70 -24.62
CA ILE A 29 1.88 6.89 -24.15
C ILE A 29 2.43 7.65 -25.36
N LEU A 30 2.56 8.97 -25.28
CA LEU A 30 2.94 9.80 -26.43
C LEU A 30 4.37 9.52 -26.94
N CYS A 31 5.30 9.18 -26.05
CA CYS A 31 6.69 8.85 -26.38
C CYS A 31 6.92 7.38 -26.76
N ALA A 32 5.88 6.60 -27.05
CA ALA A 32 5.98 5.14 -27.22
C ALA A 32 7.07 4.72 -28.24
N ASP A 33 7.14 5.41 -29.38
CA ASP A 33 8.02 5.05 -30.49
C ASP A 33 9.49 5.32 -30.16
N ASP A 34 9.78 6.40 -29.43
CA ASP A 34 11.15 6.84 -29.15
C ASP A 34 11.63 6.45 -27.75
N LEU A 35 10.79 5.81 -26.94
CA LEU A 35 11.11 5.52 -25.53
C LEU A 35 12.40 4.70 -25.37
N HIS A 36 12.61 3.74 -26.28
CA HIS A 36 13.79 2.87 -26.32
C HIS A 36 15.11 3.61 -26.63
N THR A 37 15.03 4.82 -27.18
CA THR A 37 16.21 5.64 -27.53
C THR A 37 16.76 6.41 -26.32
N LEU A 38 16.04 6.44 -25.21
CA LEU A 38 16.44 7.17 -24.02
C LEU A 38 17.70 6.55 -23.38
N PRO A 39 18.73 7.36 -23.07
CA PRO A 39 19.90 6.86 -22.35
C PRO A 39 19.53 6.25 -21.00
N ASP A 40 20.16 5.14 -20.64
CA ASP A 40 19.90 4.41 -19.39
C ASP A 40 20.03 5.30 -18.15
N LEU A 41 20.99 6.23 -18.13
CA LEU A 41 21.18 7.17 -17.02
C LEU A 41 19.93 8.05 -16.80
N VAL A 42 19.33 8.56 -17.89
CA VAL A 42 18.11 9.38 -17.82
C VAL A 42 16.94 8.55 -17.30
N ARG A 43 16.85 7.28 -17.73
CA ARG A 43 15.83 6.35 -17.23
C ARG A 43 15.95 6.11 -15.73
N LYS A 44 17.14 5.68 -15.28
CA LYS A 44 17.40 5.33 -13.89
C LYS A 44 17.16 6.51 -12.94
N GLN A 45 17.66 7.70 -13.29
CA GLN A 45 17.45 8.91 -12.48
C GLN A 45 15.96 9.28 -12.38
N PHE A 46 15.21 9.19 -13.48
CA PHE A 46 13.80 9.53 -13.44
C PHE A 46 12.96 8.49 -12.69
N TRP A 47 13.32 7.21 -12.77
CA TRP A 47 12.69 6.15 -11.97
C TRP A 47 12.82 6.39 -10.48
N GLU A 48 14.01 6.74 -9.99
CA GLU A 48 14.21 7.08 -8.58
C GLU A 48 13.36 8.28 -8.17
N ARG A 49 13.37 9.35 -8.97
CA ARG A 49 12.53 10.54 -8.70
C ARG A 49 11.04 10.19 -8.61
N LEU A 50 10.53 9.43 -9.58
CA LEU A 50 9.14 9.00 -9.62
C LEU A 50 8.78 8.09 -8.45
N TYR A 51 9.70 7.23 -8.03
CA TYR A 51 9.48 6.42 -6.84
C TYR A 51 9.39 7.28 -5.57
N VAL A 52 10.24 8.29 -5.43
CA VAL A 52 10.16 9.25 -4.31
C VAL A 52 8.83 10.03 -4.34
N GLU A 53 8.37 10.49 -5.51
CA GLU A 53 7.05 11.11 -5.65
C GLU A 53 5.94 10.18 -5.16
N ARG A 54 6.00 8.90 -5.55
CA ARG A 54 5.05 7.87 -5.12
C ARG A 54 5.11 7.57 -3.63
N LEU A 55 6.30 7.61 -3.03
CA LEU A 55 6.48 7.49 -1.59
C LEU A 55 5.75 8.62 -0.87
N MET A 56 5.96 9.87 -1.30
CA MET A 56 5.29 11.04 -0.72
C MET A 56 3.76 10.95 -0.82
N GLU A 57 3.22 10.47 -1.95
CA GLU A 57 1.77 10.24 -2.10
C GLU A 57 1.26 9.19 -1.11
N LYS A 58 1.98 8.08 -0.95
CA LYS A 58 1.61 6.98 -0.06
C LYS A 58 1.65 7.38 1.41
N THR A 59 2.57 8.26 1.78
CA THR A 59 2.78 8.71 3.17
C THR A 59 2.05 10.01 3.49
N SER A 60 1.35 10.62 2.54
CA SER A 60 0.58 11.85 2.73
C SER A 60 -0.38 11.81 3.92
N LEU A 61 -1.02 10.66 4.20
CA LEU A 61 -1.94 10.49 5.33
C LEU A 61 -1.25 10.37 6.69
N PHE A 62 0.06 10.16 6.73
CA PHE A 62 0.76 9.84 7.97
C PHE A 62 0.78 11.03 8.92
N GLN A 63 0.88 12.25 8.40
CA GLN A 63 0.79 13.46 9.20
C GLN A 63 -0.55 13.55 9.95
N SER A 64 -1.65 13.26 9.25
CA SER A 64 -2.97 13.21 9.88
C SER A 64 -3.07 12.10 10.93
N TRP A 65 -2.51 10.91 10.66
CA TRP A 65 -2.50 9.83 11.64
C TRP A 65 -1.61 10.12 12.85
N LEU A 66 -0.46 10.77 12.68
CA LEU A 66 0.41 11.20 13.78
C LEU A 66 -0.32 12.18 14.68
N ALA A 67 -0.99 13.18 14.12
CA ALA A 67 -1.79 14.13 14.90
C ALA A 67 -2.88 13.41 15.72
N LEU A 68 -3.60 12.47 15.10
CA LEU A 68 -4.66 11.70 15.75
C LEU A 68 -4.15 10.68 16.78
N THR A 69 -2.90 10.25 16.68
CA THR A 69 -2.27 9.27 17.57
C THR A 69 -1.25 9.89 18.53
N GLN A 70 -1.22 11.22 18.63
CA GLN A 70 -0.29 11.95 19.51
C GLN A 70 1.18 11.59 19.24
N ASN A 71 1.57 11.57 17.96
CA ASN A 71 2.90 11.20 17.47
C ASN A 71 3.35 9.78 17.82
N ASN A 72 2.42 8.86 18.04
CA ASN A 72 2.74 7.45 18.29
C ASN A 72 3.01 6.69 16.98
N TRP A 73 4.30 6.53 16.65
CA TRP A 73 4.73 5.83 15.44
C TRP A 73 4.38 4.34 15.40
N GLU A 74 4.27 3.65 16.54
CA GLU A 74 3.79 2.26 16.57
C GLU A 74 2.32 2.17 16.15
N ALA A 75 1.50 3.13 16.62
CA ALA A 75 0.10 3.23 16.22
C ALA A 75 -0.04 3.55 14.73
N VAL A 76 0.75 4.49 14.21
CA VAL A 76 0.78 4.83 12.78
C VAL A 76 1.20 3.64 11.93
N PHE A 77 2.21 2.89 12.36
CA PHE A 77 2.62 1.66 11.68
C PHE A 77 1.49 0.63 11.63
N PHE A 78 0.80 0.42 12.75
CA PHE A 78 -0.34 -0.49 12.82
C PHE A 78 -1.49 -0.06 11.89
N ILE A 79 -1.79 1.24 11.79
CA ILE A 79 -2.79 1.79 10.86
C ILE A 79 -2.36 1.56 9.41
N ALA A 80 -1.11 1.87 9.06
CA ALA A 80 -0.55 1.67 7.73
C ALA A 80 -0.54 0.19 7.32
N LEU A 81 -0.23 -0.71 8.26
CA LEU A 81 -0.25 -2.15 8.07
C LEU A 81 -1.67 -2.66 7.87
N SER A 82 -2.62 -2.23 8.71
CA SER A 82 -4.03 -2.55 8.54
C SER A 82 -4.54 -2.12 7.16
N LYS A 83 -4.20 -0.90 6.72
CA LYS A 83 -4.49 -0.44 5.36
C LYS A 83 -3.93 -1.36 4.28
N GLY A 84 -2.70 -1.83 4.44
CA GLY A 84 -2.06 -2.80 3.55
C GLY A 84 -2.82 -4.11 3.46
N PHE A 85 -3.26 -4.66 4.60
CA PHE A 85 -4.06 -5.89 4.66
C PHE A 85 -5.43 -5.76 3.99
N GLY A 86 -6.03 -4.56 4.04
CA GLY A 86 -7.30 -4.27 3.37
C GLY A 86 -7.21 -4.12 1.84
N LEU A 87 -5.99 -4.12 1.26
CA LEU A 87 -5.75 -3.95 -0.18
C LEU A 87 -6.44 -2.71 -0.76
N LYS A 88 -6.67 -2.68 -2.08
CA LYS A 88 -7.33 -1.56 -2.76
C LYS A 88 -8.78 -1.35 -2.31
N LEU A 89 -9.53 -2.44 -2.06
CA LEU A 89 -10.98 -2.37 -1.81
C LEU A 89 -11.31 -1.94 -0.38
N ASN A 90 -10.64 -2.51 0.61
CA ASN A 90 -10.94 -2.31 2.03
C ASN A 90 -9.82 -1.57 2.78
N GLY A 91 -8.78 -1.10 2.10
CA GLY A 91 -7.61 -0.49 2.75
C GLY A 91 -7.99 0.69 3.64
N MET A 92 -8.82 1.62 3.16
CA MET A 92 -9.25 2.75 4.00
C MET A 92 -10.19 2.32 5.13
N THR A 93 -11.07 1.34 4.90
CA THR A 93 -11.92 0.78 5.95
C THR A 93 -11.09 0.13 7.06
N PHE A 94 -10.03 -0.61 6.71
CA PHE A 94 -9.10 -1.19 7.68
C PHE A 94 -8.28 -0.12 8.39
N ALA A 95 -7.86 0.94 7.69
CA ALA A 95 -7.16 2.07 8.32
C ALA A 95 -8.05 2.76 9.38
N GLN A 96 -9.32 3.03 9.04
CA GLN A 96 -10.29 3.63 9.94
C GLN A 96 -10.61 2.72 11.14
N MET A 97 -10.73 1.42 10.91
CA MET A 97 -10.87 0.41 11.96
C MET A 97 -9.67 0.42 12.91
N ALA A 98 -8.44 0.43 12.39
CA ALA A 98 -7.24 0.51 13.22
C ALA A 98 -7.16 1.82 14.01
N LEU A 99 -7.55 2.95 13.39
CA LEU A 99 -7.55 4.27 14.00
C LEU A 99 -8.60 4.39 15.13
N SER A 100 -9.72 3.65 15.07
CA SER A 100 -10.73 3.65 16.13
C SER A 100 -10.27 2.93 17.41
N ILE A 101 -9.21 2.12 17.30
CA ILE A 101 -8.65 1.31 18.38
C ILE A 101 -7.37 1.96 18.91
N PRO A 102 -7.35 2.44 20.16
CA PRO A 102 -6.12 2.96 20.76
C PRO A 102 -5.04 1.88 20.77
N TRP A 103 -3.80 2.26 20.46
CA TRP A 103 -2.69 1.31 20.37
C TRP A 103 -2.50 0.47 21.63
N ASN A 104 -2.62 1.08 22.82
CA ASN A 104 -2.54 0.36 24.09
C ASN A 104 -3.63 -0.73 24.23
N THR A 105 -4.78 -0.59 23.57
CA THR A 105 -5.80 -1.63 23.53
C THR A 105 -5.34 -2.84 22.73
N ILE A 106 -4.65 -2.64 21.61
CA ILE A 106 -4.03 -3.75 20.85
C ILE A 106 -3.03 -4.48 21.73
N LEU A 107 -2.11 -3.75 22.38
CA LEU A 107 -1.10 -4.34 23.25
C LEU A 107 -1.72 -5.13 24.43
N LYS A 108 -2.73 -4.58 25.11
CA LYS A 108 -3.41 -5.22 26.24
C LYS A 108 -4.14 -6.53 25.88
N ASN A 109 -4.51 -6.71 24.61
CA ASN A 109 -5.17 -7.94 24.15
C ASN A 109 -4.22 -8.84 23.34
N SER A 110 -2.96 -8.46 23.18
CA SER A 110 -2.02 -9.17 22.32
C SER A 110 -1.69 -10.58 22.81
N ASN A 111 -1.91 -10.91 24.07
CA ASN A 111 -1.75 -12.27 24.60
C ASN A 111 -2.90 -13.22 24.19
N ASN A 112 -3.99 -12.72 23.64
CA ASN A 112 -5.15 -13.51 23.22
C ASN A 112 -5.57 -13.15 21.80
N VAL A 113 -5.22 -14.01 20.85
CA VAL A 113 -5.52 -13.81 19.42
C VAL A 113 -7.02 -13.73 19.13
N GLU A 114 -7.87 -14.49 19.83
CA GLU A 114 -9.32 -14.43 19.63
C GLU A 114 -9.90 -13.07 20.09
N ASN A 115 -9.35 -12.46 21.14
CA ASN A 115 -9.74 -11.11 21.54
C ASN A 115 -9.34 -10.07 20.49
N LEU A 116 -8.17 -10.23 19.87
CA LEU A 116 -7.76 -9.38 18.75
C LEU A 116 -8.66 -9.59 17.53
N GLU A 117 -9.01 -10.83 17.19
CA GLU A 117 -9.98 -11.12 16.12
C GLU A 117 -11.32 -10.43 16.40
N ALA A 118 -11.89 -10.60 17.59
CA ALA A 118 -13.14 -9.96 18.00
C ALA A 118 -13.07 -8.44 17.86
N LEU A 119 -11.98 -7.83 18.34
CA LEU A 119 -11.79 -6.39 18.31
C LEU A 119 -11.69 -5.86 16.87
N LEU A 120 -10.83 -6.46 16.04
CA LEU A 120 -10.60 -6.01 14.68
C LEU A 120 -11.81 -6.27 13.78
N MET A 121 -12.44 -7.45 13.88
CA MET A 121 -13.62 -7.79 13.08
C MET A 121 -14.84 -6.96 13.47
N GLY A 122 -15.05 -6.75 14.77
CA GLY A 122 -16.14 -5.90 15.25
C GLY A 122 -15.96 -4.44 14.86
N GLN A 123 -14.75 -3.90 14.94
CA GLN A 123 -14.43 -2.55 14.46
C GLN A 123 -14.35 -2.43 12.93
N ALA A 124 -14.43 -3.54 12.21
CA ALA A 124 -14.60 -3.61 10.77
C ALA A 124 -16.07 -3.79 10.33
N GLY A 125 -17.01 -3.81 11.28
CA GLY A 125 -18.45 -3.94 11.00
C GLY A 125 -18.93 -5.35 10.66
N LEU A 126 -18.13 -6.39 10.95
CA LEU A 126 -18.48 -7.77 10.60
C LEU A 126 -19.56 -8.41 11.51
N PHE A 127 -19.86 -7.82 12.66
CA PHE A 127 -20.85 -8.35 13.61
C PHE A 127 -22.21 -7.63 13.57
N ASN A 128 -22.46 -6.83 12.53
CA ASN A 128 -23.73 -6.10 12.34
C ASN A 128 -24.77 -6.93 11.59
N THR A 129 -24.66 -8.25 11.63
CA THR A 129 -25.54 -9.23 10.98
C THR A 129 -25.93 -10.30 11.98
N HIS A 130 -26.97 -11.07 11.66
CA HIS A 130 -27.36 -12.26 12.41
C HIS A 130 -26.64 -13.50 11.87
N SER A 131 -26.24 -14.41 12.75
CA SER A 131 -25.70 -15.72 12.39
C SER A 131 -25.92 -16.71 13.54
N GLU A 132 -26.33 -17.93 13.20
CA GLU A 132 -26.47 -19.06 14.12
C GLU A 132 -25.14 -19.77 14.40
N ASN A 133 -24.05 -19.33 13.76
CA ASN A 133 -22.74 -19.94 13.96
C ASN A 133 -22.23 -19.64 15.39
N ALA A 134 -21.93 -20.71 16.14
CA ALA A 134 -21.47 -20.59 17.53
C ALA A 134 -20.18 -19.76 17.69
N TYR A 135 -19.24 -19.86 16.74
CA TYR A 135 -18.01 -19.05 16.76
C TYR A 135 -18.32 -17.58 16.49
N PHE A 136 -19.21 -17.27 15.55
CA PHE A 136 -19.67 -15.90 15.31
C PHE A 136 -20.29 -15.30 16.58
N GLN A 137 -21.22 -16.01 17.22
CA GLN A 137 -21.88 -15.53 18.45
C GLN A 137 -20.88 -15.33 19.59
N LYS A 138 -19.90 -16.24 19.74
CA LYS A 138 -18.80 -16.09 20.70
C LYS A 138 -18.00 -14.81 20.44
N GLN A 139 -17.58 -14.59 19.20
CA GLN A 139 -16.78 -13.44 18.79
C GLN A 139 -17.55 -12.11 18.91
N GLN A 140 -18.84 -12.11 18.56
CA GLN A 140 -19.73 -10.95 18.74
C GLN A 140 -19.87 -10.57 20.21
N LYS A 141 -20.10 -11.53 21.11
CA LYS A 141 -20.14 -11.31 22.56
C LYS A 141 -18.81 -10.77 23.10
N ALA A 142 -17.69 -11.35 22.67
CA ALA A 142 -16.35 -10.88 23.04
C ALA A 142 -16.11 -9.43 22.58
N HIS A 143 -16.51 -9.10 21.35
CA HIS A 143 -16.42 -7.73 20.85
C HIS A 143 -17.30 -6.76 21.65
N ALA A 144 -18.54 -7.13 21.97
CA ALA A 144 -19.41 -6.29 22.79
C ALA A 144 -18.78 -5.96 24.16
N TYR A 145 -18.19 -6.96 24.81
CA TYR A 145 -17.45 -6.78 26.05
C TYR A 145 -16.24 -5.85 25.87
N LEU A 146 -15.39 -6.08 24.86
CA LEU A 146 -14.20 -5.25 24.60
C LEU A 146 -14.55 -3.81 24.23
N LYS A 147 -15.61 -3.63 23.43
CA LYS A 147 -16.14 -2.32 23.06
C LYS A 147 -16.57 -1.54 24.30
N HIS A 148 -17.29 -2.18 25.23
CA HIS A 148 -17.65 -1.58 26.52
C HIS A 148 -16.42 -1.28 27.38
N LYS A 149 -15.55 -2.28 27.61
CA LYS A 149 -14.34 -2.19 28.43
C LYS A 149 -13.43 -1.02 28.01
N TYR A 150 -13.26 -0.80 26.71
CA TYR A 150 -12.38 0.23 26.16
C TYR A 150 -13.14 1.47 25.67
N ARG A 151 -14.45 1.58 25.93
CA ARG A 151 -15.31 2.71 25.50
C ARG A 151 -15.13 3.05 24.02
N ARG A 152 -15.31 2.05 23.15
CA ARG A 152 -15.15 2.20 21.70
C ARG A 152 -16.50 2.49 21.03
N ASN A 153 -16.45 3.35 20.02
CA ASN A 153 -17.62 3.62 19.18
C ASN A 153 -17.89 2.45 18.24
N SER A 154 -19.10 2.44 17.67
CA SER A 154 -19.43 1.53 16.56
C SER A 154 -18.58 1.87 15.33
N PRO A 155 -18.31 0.88 14.46
CA PRO A 155 -17.62 1.12 13.20
C PRO A 155 -18.40 2.10 12.32
N ALA A 156 -17.70 3.05 11.70
CA ALA A 156 -18.32 4.02 10.79
C ALA A 156 -18.67 3.41 9.43
N GLN A 157 -17.96 2.35 9.02
CA GLN A 157 -18.14 1.67 7.73
C GLN A 157 -17.90 0.18 7.89
N SER A 158 -18.64 -0.61 7.11
CA SER A 158 -18.44 -2.06 7.02
C SER A 158 -17.53 -2.42 5.85
N VAL A 159 -16.75 -3.49 6.04
CA VAL A 159 -15.91 -4.07 4.99
C VAL A 159 -16.74 -4.68 3.86
N LYS A 160 -16.16 -4.70 2.66
CA LYS A 160 -16.78 -5.21 1.44
C LYS A 160 -16.20 -6.56 1.05
N PHE A 161 -17.06 -7.51 0.71
CA PHE A 161 -16.67 -8.85 0.22
C PHE A 161 -16.77 -8.98 -1.31
N PHE A 162 -17.70 -8.27 -1.94
CA PHE A 162 -17.95 -8.39 -3.38
C PHE A 162 -16.69 -8.12 -4.22
N ARG A 163 -16.46 -8.96 -5.24
CA ARG A 163 -15.28 -8.97 -6.15
C ARG A 163 -13.96 -9.42 -5.52
N LEU A 164 -13.96 -9.93 -4.29
CA LEU A 164 -12.78 -10.55 -3.69
C LEU A 164 -12.72 -12.05 -3.97
N ARG A 165 -11.49 -12.59 -4.01
CA ARG A 165 -11.26 -14.04 -3.91
C ARG A 165 -11.31 -14.44 -2.43
N PRO A 166 -11.71 -15.68 -2.08
CA PRO A 166 -11.86 -16.11 -0.68
C PRO A 166 -10.63 -15.86 0.20
N SER A 167 -9.42 -16.10 -0.33
CA SER A 167 -8.15 -15.84 0.40
C SER A 167 -7.86 -14.36 0.68
N ASN A 168 -8.60 -13.44 0.05
CA ASN A 168 -8.52 -12.00 0.26
C ASN A 168 -9.71 -11.46 1.06
N PHE A 169 -10.62 -12.31 1.54
CA PHE A 169 -11.76 -11.85 2.30
C PHE A 169 -11.34 -11.11 3.59
N PRO A 170 -12.10 -10.08 4.00
CA PRO A 170 -11.79 -9.31 5.20
C PRO A 170 -11.62 -10.17 6.45
N THR A 171 -12.46 -11.19 6.64
CA THR A 171 -12.37 -12.19 7.72
C THR A 171 -10.97 -12.82 7.80
N ILE A 172 -10.47 -13.36 6.69
CA ILE A 172 -9.13 -13.96 6.63
C ILE A 172 -8.04 -12.92 6.87
N ARG A 173 -8.15 -11.74 6.24
CA ARG A 173 -7.12 -10.70 6.38
C ARG A 173 -7.04 -10.14 7.79
N LEU A 174 -8.17 -9.96 8.47
CA LEU A 174 -8.24 -9.51 9.86
C LEU A 174 -7.75 -10.61 10.81
N ALA A 175 -8.07 -11.88 10.56
CA ALA A 175 -7.55 -13.00 11.34
C ALA A 175 -6.01 -13.11 11.22
N GLN A 176 -5.47 -12.95 10.01
CA GLN A 176 -4.02 -12.94 9.78
C GLN A 176 -3.32 -11.76 10.46
N LEU A 177 -3.95 -10.58 10.44
CA LEU A 177 -3.44 -9.40 11.13
C LEU A 177 -3.50 -9.58 12.66
N ALA A 178 -4.61 -10.09 13.20
CA ALA A 178 -4.76 -10.41 14.62
C ALA A 178 -3.66 -11.38 15.08
N TRP A 179 -3.42 -12.45 14.32
CA TRP A 179 -2.37 -13.42 14.61
C TRP A 179 -0.98 -12.78 14.58
N LEU A 180 -0.71 -11.90 13.60
CA LEU A 180 0.58 -11.20 13.51
C LEU A 180 0.81 -10.31 14.73
N MET A 181 -0.21 -9.56 15.16
CA MET A 181 -0.12 -8.71 16.34
C MET A 181 -0.06 -9.50 17.65
N HIS A 182 -0.65 -10.69 17.70
CA HIS A 182 -0.53 -11.60 18.82
C HIS A 182 0.90 -12.14 18.97
N GLN A 183 1.50 -12.61 17.86
CA GLN A 183 2.84 -13.18 17.86
C GLN A 183 3.94 -12.13 18.03
N LYS A 184 3.72 -10.94 17.48
CA LYS A 184 4.70 -9.85 17.44
C LYS A 184 4.05 -8.53 17.85
N PRO A 185 3.70 -8.32 19.13
CA PRO A 185 2.99 -7.12 19.57
C PRO A 185 3.78 -5.82 19.34
N ARG A 186 5.12 -5.91 19.38
CA ARG A 186 6.06 -4.82 19.08
C ARG A 186 6.66 -4.95 17.67
N LEU A 187 5.80 -5.26 16.69
CA LEU A 187 6.21 -5.49 15.30
C LEU A 187 7.04 -4.34 14.72
N HIS A 188 6.73 -3.10 15.11
CA HIS A 188 7.45 -1.90 14.68
C HIS A 188 8.97 -2.00 14.91
N SER A 189 9.40 -2.37 16.14
CA SER A 189 10.83 -2.50 16.46
C SER A 189 11.52 -3.57 15.61
N LEU A 190 10.86 -4.73 15.42
CA LEU A 190 11.40 -5.81 14.61
C LEU A 190 11.62 -5.39 13.14
N ILE A 191 10.72 -4.57 12.60
CA ILE A 191 10.83 -4.04 11.23
C ILE A 191 12.04 -3.12 11.08
N HIS A 192 12.44 -2.39 12.14
CA HIS A 192 13.63 -1.55 12.14
C HIS A 192 14.94 -2.32 12.31
N GLU A 193 14.89 -3.49 12.95
CA GLU A 193 16.05 -4.37 13.19
C GLU A 193 16.40 -5.25 11.99
N ALA A 194 15.45 -5.45 11.07
CA ALA A 194 15.65 -6.20 9.84
C ALA A 194 16.78 -5.61 8.98
N LYS A 195 17.67 -6.48 8.51
CA LYS A 195 18.83 -6.10 7.70
C LYS A 195 18.71 -6.58 6.25
N THR A 196 17.93 -7.63 6.03
CA THR A 196 17.75 -8.25 4.72
C THR A 196 16.27 -8.34 4.34
N ILE A 197 16.00 -8.50 3.04
CA ILE A 197 14.66 -8.77 2.51
C ILE A 197 14.02 -10.02 3.15
N ASN A 198 14.84 -11.04 3.45
CA ASN A 198 14.37 -12.26 4.08
C ASN A 198 13.92 -12.06 5.54
N ASP A 199 14.56 -11.14 6.26
CA ASP A 199 14.17 -10.79 7.63
C ASP A 199 12.76 -10.22 7.64
N TRP A 200 12.46 -9.27 6.75
CA TRP A 200 11.10 -8.74 6.64
C TRP A 200 10.08 -9.79 6.22
N TYR A 201 10.43 -10.73 5.33
CA TYR A 201 9.55 -11.85 5.00
C TYR A 201 9.26 -12.77 6.18
N THR A 202 10.23 -12.96 7.07
CA THR A 202 10.09 -13.75 8.29
C THR A 202 9.27 -13.00 9.35
N ILE A 203 9.53 -11.71 9.52
CA ILE A 203 8.78 -10.83 10.42
C ILE A 203 7.29 -10.78 10.02
N LEU A 204 6.99 -10.69 8.73
CA LEU A 204 5.62 -10.71 8.23
C LEU A 204 4.97 -12.11 8.18
N ASP A 205 5.69 -13.19 8.55
CA ASP A 205 5.07 -14.51 8.55
C ASP A 205 3.98 -14.62 9.62
N THR A 206 2.78 -15.01 9.17
CA THR A 206 1.59 -15.14 10.00
C THR A 206 0.63 -16.16 9.38
N LYS A 207 -0.31 -16.65 10.20
CA LYS A 207 -1.38 -17.58 9.84
C LYS A 207 -2.70 -17.11 10.46
N THR A 208 -3.72 -17.96 10.48
CA THR A 208 -4.98 -17.70 11.17
C THR A 208 -5.16 -18.65 12.35
N THR A 209 -6.16 -18.41 13.20
CA THR A 209 -6.62 -19.37 14.19
C THR A 209 -7.30 -20.60 13.53
N PRO A 210 -7.47 -21.72 14.26
CA PRO A 210 -8.01 -22.97 13.71
C PRO A 210 -9.39 -22.84 13.04
N PHE A 211 -10.28 -21.96 13.54
CA PHE A 211 -11.61 -21.76 12.94
C PHE A 211 -11.51 -21.37 11.46
N TRP A 212 -10.61 -20.44 11.15
CA TRP A 212 -10.38 -19.95 9.80
C TRP A 212 -9.60 -20.92 8.91
N GLU A 213 -9.12 -22.05 9.43
CA GLU A 213 -8.53 -23.09 8.57
C GLU A 213 -9.61 -23.84 7.77
N THR A 214 -10.86 -23.80 8.23
CA THR A 214 -11.99 -24.47 7.58
C THR A 214 -13.07 -23.50 7.13
N HIS A 215 -12.88 -22.17 7.28
CA HIS A 215 -13.87 -21.16 6.94
C HIS A 215 -13.22 -19.96 6.23
N PHE A 216 -13.86 -19.46 5.16
CA PHE A 216 -13.54 -18.14 4.61
C PHE A 216 -14.52 -17.07 5.08
N HIS A 217 -15.74 -17.47 5.42
CA HIS A 217 -16.79 -16.68 6.03
C HIS A 217 -17.38 -17.48 7.19
N PHE A 218 -17.96 -16.83 8.20
CA PHE A 218 -18.48 -17.50 9.39
C PHE A 218 -19.46 -18.63 9.06
N ASP A 219 -20.38 -18.40 8.12
CA ASP A 219 -21.43 -19.35 7.75
C ASP A 219 -21.06 -20.25 6.56
N THR A 220 -19.85 -20.14 6.01
CA THR A 220 -19.47 -20.86 4.78
C THR A 220 -18.21 -21.69 5.01
N PRO A 221 -18.37 -23.01 5.22
CA PRO A 221 -17.23 -23.90 5.36
C PRO A 221 -16.46 -24.03 4.05
N SER A 222 -15.23 -24.50 4.17
CA SER A 222 -14.28 -24.69 3.08
C SER A 222 -13.38 -25.88 3.36
N LYS A 223 -12.65 -26.35 2.34
CA LYS A 223 -11.63 -27.38 2.53
C LYS A 223 -10.56 -26.89 3.50
N LYS A 224 -10.17 -27.74 4.45
CA LYS A 224 -9.17 -27.42 5.46
C LYS A 224 -7.86 -26.95 4.81
N ARG A 225 -7.38 -25.77 5.21
CA ARG A 225 -6.12 -25.18 4.78
C ARG A 225 -5.60 -24.19 5.81
N ILE A 226 -4.31 -24.26 6.12
CA ILE A 226 -3.65 -23.21 6.91
C ILE A 226 -3.52 -21.95 6.07
N ASN A 227 -4.21 -20.88 6.46
CA ASN A 227 -4.25 -19.61 5.74
C ASN A 227 -3.04 -18.72 6.10
N ARG A 228 -1.86 -19.05 5.56
CA ARG A 228 -0.64 -18.24 5.65
C ARG A 228 -0.59 -17.10 4.64
N LEU A 229 0.20 -16.06 4.93
CA LEU A 229 0.55 -15.07 3.92
C LEU A 229 1.47 -15.69 2.85
N THR A 230 1.11 -15.46 1.59
CA THR A 230 1.95 -15.85 0.46
C THR A 230 3.11 -14.88 0.29
N LYS A 231 4.24 -15.35 -0.27
CA LYS A 231 5.39 -14.47 -0.57
C LYS A 231 4.99 -13.24 -1.42
N PRO A 232 4.16 -13.34 -2.47
CA PRO A 232 3.68 -12.17 -3.21
C PRO A 232 2.89 -11.17 -2.36
N PHE A 233 2.09 -11.64 -1.40
CA PHE A 233 1.36 -10.73 -0.51
C PHE A 233 2.29 -10.05 0.49
N LYS A 234 3.28 -10.77 1.04
CA LYS A 234 4.31 -10.18 1.88
C LYS A 234 5.09 -9.11 1.11
N GLN A 235 5.49 -9.39 -0.14
CA GLN A 235 6.14 -8.41 -1.00
C GLN A 235 5.26 -7.18 -1.24
N LEU A 236 3.95 -7.37 -1.47
CA LEU A 236 3.00 -6.27 -1.61
C LEU A 236 2.95 -5.39 -0.35
N LEU A 237 2.97 -5.98 0.85
CA LEU A 237 3.06 -5.23 2.12
C LEU A 237 4.38 -4.48 2.24
N LEU A 238 5.51 -5.04 1.79
CA LEU A 238 6.79 -4.34 1.78
C LEU A 238 6.72 -3.07 0.93
N LEU A 239 6.28 -3.22 -0.32
CA LEU A 239 6.23 -2.14 -1.30
C LEU A 239 5.19 -1.06 -0.96
N ASN A 240 4.06 -1.45 -0.37
CA ASN A 240 2.93 -0.54 -0.17
C ASN A 240 2.80 -0.01 1.26
N THR A 241 3.46 -0.63 2.23
CA THR A 241 3.34 -0.29 3.65
C THR A 241 4.71 -0.12 4.30
N VAL A 242 5.54 -1.17 4.35
CA VAL A 242 6.75 -1.17 5.19
C VAL A 242 7.79 -0.17 4.69
N PHE A 243 8.16 -0.21 3.42
CA PHE A 243 9.15 0.70 2.86
C PHE A 243 8.68 2.17 2.83
N PRO A 244 7.41 2.47 2.44
CA PRO A 244 6.89 3.82 2.62
C PRO A 244 6.93 4.31 4.06
N PHE A 245 6.63 3.43 5.02
CA PHE A 245 6.70 3.78 6.43
C PHE A 245 8.12 4.05 6.89
N LEU A 246 9.06 3.16 6.61
CA LEU A 246 10.47 3.32 6.97
C LEU A 246 11.05 4.60 6.36
N PHE A 247 10.74 4.90 5.10
CA PHE A 247 11.18 6.14 4.45
C PHE A 247 10.71 7.38 5.22
N GLN A 248 9.43 7.44 5.57
CA GLN A 248 8.86 8.58 6.28
C GLN A 248 9.37 8.69 7.72
N TYR A 249 9.48 7.56 8.42
CA TYR A 249 9.97 7.50 9.79
C TYR A 249 11.42 7.92 9.88
N TYR A 250 12.31 7.36 9.06
CA TYR A 250 13.72 7.72 9.04
C TYR A 250 13.94 9.17 8.61
N ALA A 251 13.13 9.69 7.68
CA ALA A 251 13.14 11.12 7.36
C ALA A 251 12.78 11.99 8.58
N TYR A 252 11.78 11.58 9.37
CA TYR A 252 11.34 12.31 10.55
C TYR A 252 12.40 12.37 11.65
N ILE A 253 13.11 11.26 11.91
CA ILE A 253 14.15 11.20 12.95
C ILE A 253 15.55 11.59 12.47
N GLY A 254 15.73 11.99 11.21
CA GLY A 254 17.03 12.36 10.64
C GLY A 254 17.99 11.17 10.42
N ASP A 255 17.47 9.97 10.22
CA ASP A 255 18.26 8.75 10.08
C ASP A 255 18.67 8.50 8.61
N ARG A 256 19.98 8.25 8.39
CA ARG A 256 20.56 7.99 7.08
C ARG A 256 20.02 6.73 6.40
N ARG A 257 19.47 5.76 7.15
CA ARG A 257 18.80 4.57 6.60
C ARG A 257 17.64 4.89 5.66
N LYS A 258 17.14 6.14 5.65
CA LYS A 258 16.22 6.65 4.63
C LYS A 258 16.74 6.40 3.21
N GLU A 259 18.03 6.60 2.98
CA GLU A 259 18.67 6.44 1.65
C GLU A 259 18.65 4.97 1.22
N SER A 260 18.85 4.04 2.16
CA SER A 260 18.82 2.59 1.92
C SER A 260 17.46 2.04 1.51
N VAL A 261 16.37 2.79 1.69
CA VAL A 261 15.02 2.31 1.32
C VAL A 261 14.93 2.02 -0.18
N LEU A 262 15.55 2.85 -1.01
CA LEU A 262 15.56 2.64 -2.45
C LEU A 262 16.36 1.38 -2.80
N ASP A 263 17.51 1.17 -2.15
CA ASP A 263 18.33 -0.03 -2.34
C ASP A 263 17.59 -1.31 -1.96
N TRP A 264 16.78 -1.28 -0.90
CA TRP A 264 15.94 -2.42 -0.52
C TRP A 264 14.87 -2.73 -1.57
N LEU A 265 14.31 -1.73 -2.24
CA LEU A 265 13.39 -1.99 -3.34
C LEU A 265 14.08 -2.62 -4.55
N ARG A 266 15.30 -2.17 -4.88
CA ARG A 266 16.06 -2.73 -6.02
C ARG A 266 16.39 -4.21 -5.83
N GLN A 267 16.44 -4.70 -4.60
CA GLN A 267 16.63 -6.13 -4.28
C GLN A 267 15.38 -7.00 -4.54
N LEU A 268 14.22 -6.38 -4.80
CA LEU A 268 12.98 -7.10 -5.07
C LEU A 268 12.72 -7.22 -6.57
N PRO A 269 12.16 -8.36 -7.03
CA PRO A 269 11.81 -8.52 -8.43
C PRO A 269 10.67 -7.57 -8.82
N PRO A 270 10.59 -7.16 -10.10
CA PRO A 270 9.54 -6.28 -10.58
C PRO A 270 8.17 -6.90 -10.38
N GLU A 271 7.17 -6.07 -10.07
CA GLU A 271 5.79 -6.53 -9.98
C GLU A 271 5.27 -7.04 -11.32
N LYS A 272 4.47 -8.11 -11.29
CA LYS A 272 3.78 -8.62 -12.49
C LYS A 272 2.46 -7.89 -12.68
N ASN A 273 2.47 -6.88 -13.54
CA ASN A 273 1.27 -6.11 -13.87
C ASN A 273 1.31 -5.58 -15.32
N ALA A 274 0.18 -5.09 -15.82
CA ALA A 274 0.05 -4.63 -17.20
C ALA A 274 0.94 -3.43 -17.53
N TYR A 275 1.29 -2.58 -16.56
CA TYR A 275 2.18 -1.44 -16.78
C TYR A 275 3.59 -1.94 -17.11
N VAL A 276 4.13 -2.85 -16.30
CA VAL A 276 5.43 -3.47 -16.54
C VAL A 276 5.49 -4.15 -17.90
N THR A 277 4.47 -4.96 -18.23
CA THR A 277 4.40 -5.61 -19.55
C THR A 277 4.43 -4.59 -20.69
N LYS A 278 3.66 -3.51 -20.58
CA LYS A 278 3.58 -2.49 -21.64
C LYS A 278 4.87 -1.68 -21.77
N PHE A 279 5.52 -1.29 -20.68
CA PHE A 279 6.81 -0.58 -20.77
C PHE A 279 7.92 -1.46 -21.35
N ASN A 280 7.98 -2.74 -20.98
CA ASN A 280 8.91 -3.70 -21.58
C ASN A 280 8.68 -3.84 -23.10
N GLN A 281 7.42 -3.90 -23.55
CA GLN A 281 7.07 -3.94 -24.98
C GLN A 281 7.51 -2.69 -25.76
N LEU A 282 7.66 -1.55 -25.08
CA LEU A 282 8.12 -0.29 -25.67
C LEU A 282 9.65 -0.13 -25.62
N GLY A 283 10.40 -1.20 -25.36
CA GLY A 283 11.86 -1.17 -25.27
C GLY A 283 12.39 -0.43 -24.03
N CYS A 284 11.56 -0.27 -22.99
CA CYS A 284 11.97 0.27 -21.71
C CYS A 284 11.91 -0.84 -20.65
N PRO A 285 13.00 -1.64 -20.51
CA PRO A 285 13.01 -2.76 -19.57
C PRO A 285 12.84 -2.26 -18.13
N ILE A 286 12.02 -2.99 -17.37
CA ILE A 286 11.78 -2.80 -15.94
C ILE A 286 12.50 -3.92 -15.19
N GLU A 287 13.55 -3.57 -14.46
CA GLU A 287 14.51 -4.51 -13.89
C GLU A 287 14.16 -4.94 -12.45
N ASP A 288 13.54 -4.05 -11.68
CA ASP A 288 13.32 -4.24 -10.25
C ASP A 288 11.98 -3.67 -9.74
N ALA A 289 11.71 -3.84 -8.45
CA ALA A 289 10.48 -3.36 -7.85
C ALA A 289 10.39 -1.83 -7.80
N LEU A 290 11.49 -1.10 -7.65
CA LEU A 290 11.52 0.36 -7.68
C LEU A 290 11.01 0.85 -9.04
N GLU A 291 11.56 0.31 -10.13
CA GLU A 291 11.16 0.67 -11.48
C GLU A 291 9.71 0.27 -11.77
N SER A 292 9.26 -0.90 -11.29
CA SER A 292 7.86 -1.30 -11.45
C SER A 292 6.87 -0.39 -10.71
N GLN A 293 7.27 0.18 -9.56
CA GLN A 293 6.48 1.19 -8.86
C GLN A 293 6.54 2.55 -9.57
N ALA A 294 7.71 2.94 -10.07
CA ALA A 294 7.94 4.19 -10.77
C ALA A 294 7.18 4.27 -12.11
N CYS A 295 7.10 3.16 -12.85
CA CYS A 295 6.40 3.14 -14.14
C CYS A 295 4.88 3.30 -13.99
N ILE A 296 4.30 2.78 -12.89
CA ILE A 296 2.91 3.04 -12.50
C ILE A 296 2.72 4.53 -12.22
N GLN A 297 3.65 5.14 -11.48
CA GLN A 297 3.62 6.57 -11.17
C GLN A 297 3.68 7.41 -12.44
N LEU A 298 4.64 7.12 -13.33
CA LEU A 298 4.81 7.79 -14.62
C LEU A 298 3.52 7.72 -15.43
N LYS A 299 2.96 6.52 -15.61
CA LYS A 299 1.77 6.33 -16.44
C LYS A 299 0.60 7.15 -15.90
N ASN A 300 0.34 7.08 -14.60
CA ASN A 300 -0.85 7.68 -14.01
C ASN A 300 -0.73 9.21 -13.85
N HIS A 301 0.44 9.72 -13.46
CA HIS A 301 0.61 11.14 -13.11
C HIS A 301 1.24 12.01 -14.20
N TYR A 302 1.83 11.41 -15.24
CA TYR A 302 2.42 12.14 -16.36
C TYR A 302 1.81 11.75 -17.70
N CYS A 303 1.86 10.47 -18.08
CA CYS A 303 1.48 10.07 -19.43
C CYS A 303 -0.03 10.18 -19.68
N THR A 304 -0.86 9.67 -18.76
CA THR A 304 -2.33 9.78 -18.86
C THR A 304 -2.81 11.23 -18.90
N PRO A 305 -2.35 12.14 -18.01
CA PRO A 305 -2.69 13.57 -18.10
C PRO A 305 -1.87 14.35 -19.15
N ARG A 306 -1.08 13.68 -20.01
CA ARG A 306 -0.26 14.29 -21.08
C ARG A 306 0.70 15.40 -20.62
N ARG A 307 1.31 15.27 -19.42
CA ARG A 307 2.25 16.24 -18.83
C ARG A 307 3.68 16.09 -19.37
N CYS A 308 3.86 15.98 -20.68
CA CYS A 308 5.15 15.69 -21.30
C CYS A 308 6.23 16.75 -21.00
N LEU A 309 5.87 18.03 -20.89
CA LEU A 309 6.83 19.09 -20.51
C LEU A 309 7.32 19.01 -19.06
N LYS A 310 6.62 18.28 -18.19
CA LYS A 310 7.04 18.03 -16.79
C LYS A 310 7.74 16.67 -16.62
N CYS A 311 7.72 15.85 -17.66
CA CYS A 311 8.26 14.49 -17.68
C CYS A 311 9.71 14.54 -18.17
N ALA A 312 10.67 13.92 -17.45
CA ALA A 312 12.06 13.94 -17.89
C ALA A 312 12.25 13.26 -19.26
N TYR A 313 11.47 12.22 -19.55
CA TYR A 313 11.46 11.56 -20.86
C TYR A 313 10.90 12.46 -21.95
N GLY A 314 9.78 13.14 -21.67
CA GLY A 314 9.18 14.09 -22.61
C GLY A 314 10.14 15.25 -22.91
N HIS A 315 10.74 15.83 -21.89
CA HIS A 315 11.75 16.90 -22.03
C HIS A 315 12.94 16.46 -22.88
N LYS A 316 13.45 15.24 -22.63
CA LYS A 316 14.61 14.72 -23.37
C LYS A 316 14.29 14.43 -24.83
N LEU A 317 13.13 13.85 -25.14
CA LEU A 317 12.74 13.48 -26.50
C LEU A 317 12.25 14.66 -27.34
N LEU A 318 11.59 15.63 -26.69
CA LEU A 318 11.13 16.83 -27.38
C LEU A 318 12.28 17.79 -27.71
N ASN A 319 13.49 17.62 -27.14
CA ASN A 319 14.64 18.51 -27.33
C ASN A 319 14.22 19.99 -27.23
N LEU A 320 13.48 20.32 -26.17
CA LEU A 320 12.97 21.67 -25.89
C LEU A 320 13.86 22.41 -24.91
#